data_AF-A0A7S0QJ46-F1
#
_entry.id   AF-A0A7S0QJ46-F1
#
_cell.length_a   1.000
_cell.length_b   1.000
_cell.length_c   1.000
_cell.angle_alpha   90.00
_cell.angle_beta   90.00
_cell.angle_gamma   90.00
#
_symmetry.space_group_name_H-M   'P 1'
#
loop_
_entity.id
_entity.type
_entity.pdbx_description
1 polymer ?
#
loop_
_entity_poly.entity_id
_entity_poly.type
_entity_poly.pdbx_seq_one_letter_code
_entity_poly.pdbx_strand_id
1 'polypeptide(L)'
;VSKEKVLEKIDSLHEVNPMLGLRGCRLGIVHPEISEMQARAIIEAALNVKAKGVVAIPDIMVPLVGTVKELEHQAALIRRVASAVFEERKDTVVYRVGTMIEIPRAALLADDIAKVADFFSFGTNDLTQMTFGYSRDDIGTFLPTYLGGGILRSDPFQVLDRDGVGKLVKMATAAGKAANPKLKVGVCGEHGGDPSSIEFFASVGVDYVSCSPFRVPIARLGAAQAALKLGSK
;
A
#
# COMPACT_ATOMS: atom_id res chain seq x y z
N VAL A 1 -21.48 4.34 -30.37
CA VAL A 1 -22.16 4.57 -29.07
C VAL A 1 -22.87 5.92 -29.16
N SER A 2 -24.12 6.04 -28.72
CA SER A 2 -24.86 7.32 -28.78
C SER A 2 -24.40 8.28 -27.67
N LYS A 3 -24.60 9.59 -27.87
CA LYS A 3 -24.23 10.62 -26.88
C LYS A 3 -24.93 10.38 -25.53
N GLU A 4 -26.19 9.98 -25.58
CA GLU A 4 -27.03 9.72 -24.42
C GLU A 4 -26.46 8.58 -23.58
N LYS A 5 -26.07 7.47 -24.23
CA LYS A 5 -25.42 6.34 -23.56
C LYS A 5 -24.09 6.70 -22.92
N VAL A 6 -23.35 7.65 -23.51
CA VAL A 6 -22.09 8.15 -22.91
C VAL A 6 -22.39 8.98 -21.67
N LEU A 7 -23.35 9.90 -21.73
CA LEU A 7 -23.73 10.74 -20.60
C LEU A 7 -24.31 9.93 -19.44
N GLU A 8 -25.20 8.98 -19.71
CA GLU A 8 -25.72 8.05 -18.70
C GLU A 8 -24.60 7.29 -18.01
N LYS A 9 -23.57 6.87 -18.75
CA LYS A 9 -22.43 6.16 -18.17
C LYS A 9 -21.58 7.10 -17.31
N ILE A 10 -21.32 8.33 -17.75
CA ILE A 10 -20.59 9.35 -16.98
C ILE A 10 -21.31 9.61 -15.66
N ASP A 11 -22.62 9.88 -15.71
CA ASP A 11 -23.43 10.17 -14.52
C ASP A 11 -23.47 8.97 -13.58
N SER A 12 -23.57 7.74 -14.11
CA SER A 12 -23.54 6.52 -13.29
C SER A 12 -22.21 6.25 -12.59
N LEU A 13 -21.11 6.82 -13.08
CA LEU A 13 -19.77 6.68 -12.52
C LEU A 13 -19.38 7.88 -11.64
N HIS A 14 -20.19 8.93 -11.61
CA HIS A 14 -19.93 10.10 -10.79
C HIS A 14 -20.08 9.75 -9.30
N GLU A 15 -19.11 10.16 -8.49
CA GLU A 15 -19.10 9.93 -7.05
C GLU A 15 -18.92 11.25 -6.31
N VAL A 16 -19.63 11.42 -5.20
CA VAL A 16 -19.53 12.63 -4.37
C VAL A 16 -18.14 12.74 -3.72
N ASN A 17 -17.57 11.61 -3.27
CA ASN A 17 -16.25 11.55 -2.66
C ASN A 17 -15.40 10.45 -3.33
N PRO A 18 -14.79 10.71 -4.51
CA PRO A 18 -14.11 9.68 -5.31
C PRO A 18 -12.95 8.99 -4.56
N MET A 19 -12.33 9.65 -3.59
CA MET A 19 -11.28 9.04 -2.78
C MET A 19 -11.80 7.84 -1.95
N LEU A 20 -13.07 7.85 -1.55
CA LEU A 20 -13.72 6.81 -0.74
C LEU A 20 -14.60 5.86 -1.55
N GLY A 21 -14.64 6.01 -2.88
CA GLY A 21 -15.61 5.36 -3.75
C GLY A 21 -15.24 3.97 -4.26
N LEU A 22 -15.72 3.65 -5.47
CA LEU A 22 -15.53 2.40 -6.18
C LEU A 22 -14.16 2.35 -6.85
N ARG A 23 -13.15 2.02 -6.05
CA ARG A 23 -11.75 1.89 -6.48
C ARG A 23 -11.02 0.79 -5.72
N GLY A 24 -9.76 0.55 -6.09
CA GLY A 24 -8.88 -0.44 -5.46
C GLY A 24 -9.48 -1.85 -5.48
N CYS A 25 -9.39 -2.58 -4.36
CA CYS A 25 -9.92 -3.94 -4.28
C CYS A 25 -11.43 -4.02 -4.57
N ARG A 26 -12.21 -2.98 -4.25
CA ARG A 26 -13.66 -2.96 -4.48
C ARG A 26 -13.97 -3.04 -5.97
N LEU A 27 -13.25 -2.27 -6.78
CA LEU A 27 -13.38 -2.30 -8.23
C LEU A 27 -12.99 -3.69 -8.78
N GLY A 28 -11.88 -4.27 -8.31
CA GLY A 28 -11.45 -5.61 -8.70
C GLY A 28 -12.35 -6.75 -8.17
N ILE A 29 -13.22 -6.49 -7.19
CA ILE A 29 -14.24 -7.45 -6.74
C ILE A 29 -15.48 -7.35 -7.65
N VAL A 30 -15.91 -6.14 -7.98
CA VAL A 30 -17.07 -5.91 -8.86
C VAL A 30 -16.77 -6.28 -10.32
N HIS A 31 -15.54 -6.01 -10.77
CA HIS A 31 -15.02 -6.27 -12.12
C HIS A 31 -13.75 -7.14 -12.04
N PRO A 32 -13.89 -8.44 -11.69
CA PRO A 32 -12.76 -9.34 -11.49
C PRO A 32 -11.85 -9.48 -12.71
N GLU A 33 -12.38 -9.31 -13.92
CA GLU A 33 -11.64 -9.36 -15.19
C GLU A 33 -10.45 -8.38 -15.22
N ILE A 34 -10.52 -7.27 -14.48
CA ILE A 34 -9.43 -6.31 -14.37
C ILE A 34 -8.25 -6.91 -13.61
N SER A 35 -8.51 -7.46 -12.42
CA SER A 35 -7.48 -8.12 -11.60
C SER A 35 -6.94 -9.36 -12.29
N GLU A 36 -7.77 -10.11 -13.01
CA GLU A 36 -7.34 -11.29 -13.76
C GLU A 36 -6.36 -10.92 -14.88
N MET A 37 -6.71 -9.90 -15.67
CA MET A 37 -5.84 -9.40 -16.74
C MET A 37 -4.51 -8.91 -16.18
N GLN A 38 -4.53 -8.11 -15.10
CA GLN A 38 -3.31 -7.59 -14.48
C GLN A 38 -2.42 -8.70 -13.91
N ALA A 39 -3.00 -9.66 -13.18
CA ALA A 39 -2.26 -10.80 -12.62
C ALA A 39 -1.62 -11.64 -13.74
N ARG A 40 -2.37 -11.97 -14.79
CA ARG A 40 -1.85 -12.69 -15.96
C ARG A 40 -0.68 -11.94 -16.59
N ALA A 41 -0.84 -10.65 -16.86
CA ALA A 41 0.20 -9.83 -17.47
C ALA A 41 1.51 -9.82 -16.65
N ILE A 42 1.42 -9.69 -15.32
CA ILE A 42 2.58 -9.71 -14.42
C ILE A 42 3.29 -11.07 -14.47
N ILE A 43 2.54 -12.17 -14.35
CA ILE A 43 3.11 -13.52 -14.30
C ILE A 43 3.72 -13.91 -15.65
N GLU A 44 3.04 -13.63 -16.76
CA GLU A 44 3.57 -13.89 -18.10
C GLU A 44 4.84 -13.08 -18.36
N ALA A 45 4.88 -11.80 -17.95
CA ALA A 45 6.07 -10.98 -18.07
C ALA A 45 7.24 -11.53 -17.25
N ALA A 46 7.00 -11.98 -16.03
CA ALA A 46 8.00 -12.61 -15.17
C ALA A 46 8.59 -13.88 -15.79
N LEU A 47 7.75 -14.74 -16.38
CA LEU A 47 8.22 -15.92 -17.12
C LEU A 47 9.01 -15.54 -18.38
N ASN A 48 8.60 -14.48 -19.08
CA ASN A 48 9.28 -14.02 -20.29
C ASN A 48 10.70 -13.51 -20.00
N VAL A 49 10.91 -12.79 -18.89
CA VAL A 49 12.25 -12.33 -18.50
C VAL A 49 13.07 -13.46 -17.87
N LYS A 50 12.43 -14.42 -17.19
CA LYS A 50 13.08 -15.66 -16.72
C LYS A 50 13.69 -16.45 -17.87
N ALA A 51 12.99 -16.58 -19.00
CA ALA A 51 13.51 -17.21 -20.21
C ALA A 51 14.75 -16.51 -20.79
N LYS A 52 14.98 -15.23 -20.43
CA LYS A 52 16.17 -14.45 -20.79
C LYS A 52 17.25 -14.48 -19.71
N GLY A 53 17.11 -15.32 -18.69
CA GLY A 53 18.07 -15.47 -17.59
C GLY A 53 17.92 -14.44 -16.46
N VAL A 54 16.83 -13.67 -16.42
CA VAL A 54 16.57 -12.68 -15.35
C VAL A 54 15.78 -13.34 -14.22
N VAL A 55 16.28 -13.23 -12.99
CA VAL A 55 15.55 -13.68 -11.79
C VAL A 55 14.63 -12.55 -11.32
N ALA A 56 13.35 -12.62 -11.69
CA ALA A 56 12.32 -11.70 -11.23
C ALA A 56 11.41 -12.38 -10.19
N ILE A 57 11.15 -11.70 -9.06
CA ILE A 57 10.23 -12.15 -8.01
C ILE A 57 9.15 -11.08 -7.86
N PRO A 58 7.98 -11.24 -8.52
CA PRO A 58 6.92 -10.24 -8.48
C PRO A 58 6.23 -10.18 -7.11
N ASP A 59 5.96 -8.95 -6.66
CA ASP A 59 5.10 -8.67 -5.52
C ASP A 59 3.79 -8.06 -6.02
N ILE A 60 2.69 -8.80 -5.91
CA ILE A 60 1.37 -8.35 -6.34
C ILE A 60 0.63 -7.83 -5.12
N MET A 61 0.35 -6.53 -5.10
CA MET A 61 -0.23 -5.86 -3.95
C MET A 61 -1.68 -5.45 -4.22
N VAL A 62 -2.59 -5.82 -3.30
CA VAL A 62 -4.00 -5.44 -3.35
C VAL A 62 -4.22 -4.13 -2.57
N PRO A 63 -4.71 -3.05 -3.21
CA PRO A 63 -4.95 -1.75 -2.56
C PRO A 63 -6.32 -1.65 -1.90
N LEU A 64 -6.46 -0.71 -0.96
CA LEU A 64 -7.68 -0.28 -0.26
C LEU A 64 -8.45 -1.39 0.47
N VAL A 65 -7.74 -2.45 0.88
CA VAL A 65 -8.30 -3.51 1.70
C VAL A 65 -8.72 -2.93 3.05
N GLY A 66 -9.94 -3.22 3.51
CA GLY A 66 -10.43 -2.90 4.85
C GLY A 66 -10.84 -4.13 5.67
N THR A 67 -10.95 -5.29 5.02
CA THR A 67 -11.37 -6.57 5.62
C THR A 67 -10.50 -7.72 5.11
N VAL A 68 -10.32 -8.77 5.92
CA VAL A 68 -9.61 -9.99 5.48
C VAL A 68 -10.29 -10.65 4.28
N LYS A 69 -11.63 -10.60 4.20
CA LYS A 69 -12.42 -11.22 3.11
C LYS A 69 -12.19 -10.56 1.76
N GLU A 70 -12.00 -9.25 1.72
CA GLU A 70 -11.62 -8.54 0.49
C GLU A 70 -10.26 -9.01 -0.03
N LEU A 71 -9.28 -9.18 0.88
CA LEU A 71 -7.97 -9.68 0.51
C LEU A 71 -8.01 -11.16 0.10
N GLU A 72 -8.73 -12.02 0.83
CA GLU A 72 -8.90 -13.43 0.47
C GLU A 72 -9.47 -13.58 -0.94
N HIS A 73 -10.50 -12.79 -1.28
CA HIS A 73 -11.10 -12.80 -2.60
C HIS A 73 -10.08 -12.49 -3.70
N GLN A 74 -9.37 -11.36 -3.58
CA GLN A 74 -8.39 -10.94 -4.59
C GLN A 74 -7.18 -11.89 -4.64
N ALA A 75 -6.68 -12.34 -3.49
CA ALA A 75 -5.57 -13.28 -3.42
C ALA A 75 -5.90 -14.65 -4.04
N ALA A 76 -7.12 -15.16 -3.83
CA ALA A 76 -7.58 -16.39 -4.46
C ALA A 76 -7.66 -16.25 -5.99
N LEU A 77 -8.18 -15.11 -6.48
CA LEU A 77 -8.24 -14.80 -7.91
C LEU A 77 -6.83 -14.73 -8.52
N ILE A 78 -5.91 -13.98 -7.91
CA ILE A 78 -4.52 -13.86 -8.37
C ILE A 78 -3.84 -15.22 -8.43
N ARG A 79 -3.97 -16.03 -7.36
CA ARG A 79 -3.37 -17.36 -7.30
C ARG A 79 -3.93 -18.31 -8.35
N ARG A 80 -5.24 -18.29 -8.58
CA ARG A 80 -5.89 -19.09 -9.65
C ARG A 80 -5.35 -18.71 -11.03
N VAL A 81 -5.24 -17.42 -11.33
CA VAL A 81 -4.73 -16.93 -12.62
C VAL A 81 -3.26 -17.32 -12.80
N ALA A 82 -2.44 -17.15 -11.77
CA ALA A 82 -1.04 -17.56 -11.82
C ALA A 82 -0.90 -19.06 -12.10
N SER A 83 -1.68 -19.92 -11.43
CA SER A 83 -1.69 -21.36 -11.69
C SER A 83 -2.07 -21.70 -13.13
N ALA A 84 -3.10 -21.06 -13.69
CA ALA A 84 -3.48 -21.27 -15.09
C ALA A 84 -2.34 -20.89 -16.06
N VAL A 85 -1.68 -19.75 -15.83
CA VAL A 85 -0.51 -19.34 -16.65
C VAL A 85 0.62 -20.35 -16.52
N PHE A 86 0.88 -20.89 -15.32
CA PHE A 86 1.92 -21.89 -15.12
C PHE A 86 1.64 -23.20 -15.86
N GLU A 87 0.39 -23.66 -15.89
CA GLU A 87 -0.03 -24.84 -16.64
C GLU A 87 0.13 -24.63 -18.15
N GLU A 88 -0.33 -23.48 -18.66
CA GLU A 88 -0.22 -23.11 -20.08
C GLU A 88 1.25 -23.01 -20.54
N ARG A 89 2.11 -22.41 -19.70
CA ARG A 89 3.51 -22.15 -20.01
C ARG A 89 4.44 -23.30 -19.65
N LYS A 90 3.95 -24.29 -18.90
CA LYS A 90 4.74 -25.42 -18.35
C LYS A 90 5.99 -24.95 -17.60
N ASP A 91 5.89 -23.81 -16.91
CA ASP A 91 6.95 -23.24 -16.10
C ASP A 91 6.35 -22.41 -14.95
N THR A 92 7.12 -22.19 -13.88
CA THR A 92 6.69 -21.45 -12.69
C THR A 92 7.65 -20.32 -12.36
N VAL A 93 7.14 -19.33 -11.64
CA VAL A 93 7.96 -18.27 -11.02
C VAL A 93 7.49 -18.07 -9.58
N VAL A 94 8.42 -17.74 -8.70
CA VAL A 94 8.08 -17.34 -7.32
C VAL A 94 7.50 -15.94 -7.36
N TYR A 95 6.35 -15.75 -6.72
CA TYR A 95 5.71 -14.45 -6.52
C TYR A 95 5.09 -14.40 -5.13
N ARG A 96 4.77 -13.18 -4.66
CA ARG A 96 4.10 -12.94 -3.39
C ARG A 96 2.82 -12.15 -3.61
N VAL A 97 1.83 -12.39 -2.75
CA VAL A 97 0.59 -11.61 -2.72
C VAL A 97 0.48 -10.91 -1.37
N GLY A 98 0.45 -9.59 -1.40
CA GLY A 98 0.37 -8.75 -0.21
C GLY A 98 -0.71 -7.70 -0.35
N THR A 99 -0.74 -6.77 0.61
CA THR A 99 -1.75 -5.71 0.62
C THR A 99 -1.19 -4.39 1.09
N MET A 100 -1.82 -3.32 0.62
CA MET A 100 -1.59 -1.99 1.18
C MET A 100 -2.36 -1.83 2.49
N ILE A 101 -1.69 -1.39 3.54
CA ILE A 101 -2.33 -0.97 4.80
C ILE A 101 -2.51 0.54 4.75
N GLU A 102 -3.66 0.95 4.22
CA GLU A 102 -4.00 2.35 3.96
C GLU A 102 -5.41 2.75 4.43
N ILE A 103 -6.19 1.76 4.90
CA ILE A 103 -7.47 1.97 5.57
C ILE A 103 -7.25 1.76 7.08
N PRO A 104 -7.70 2.67 7.96
CA PRO A 104 -7.53 2.50 9.41
C PRO A 104 -8.07 1.16 9.94
N ARG A 105 -9.18 0.66 9.38
CA ARG A 105 -9.74 -0.65 9.72
C ARG A 105 -8.78 -1.81 9.42
N ALA A 106 -7.99 -1.73 8.35
CA ALA A 106 -6.98 -2.75 8.05
C ALA A 106 -5.83 -2.73 9.07
N ALA A 107 -5.44 -1.55 9.54
CA ALA A 107 -4.45 -1.46 10.61
C ALA A 107 -4.96 -2.04 11.94
N LEU A 108 -6.24 -1.84 12.25
CA LEU A 108 -6.90 -2.37 13.46
C LEU A 108 -7.05 -3.90 13.44
N LEU A 109 -7.15 -4.51 12.26
CA LEU A 109 -7.35 -5.97 12.08
C LEU A 109 -6.18 -6.61 11.33
N ALA A 110 -4.98 -6.07 11.54
CA ALA A 110 -3.79 -6.45 10.79
C ALA A 110 -3.35 -7.90 11.04
N ASP A 111 -3.66 -8.47 12.21
CA ASP A 111 -3.44 -9.86 12.55
C ASP A 111 -4.24 -10.83 11.65
N ASP A 112 -5.52 -10.53 11.40
CA ASP A 112 -6.35 -11.32 10.49
C ASP A 112 -5.88 -11.17 9.04
N ILE A 113 -5.55 -9.97 8.60
CA ILE A 113 -5.06 -9.71 7.25
C ILE A 113 -3.71 -10.40 7.01
N ALA A 114 -2.83 -10.43 8.01
CA ALA A 114 -1.50 -11.05 7.91
C ALA A 114 -1.53 -12.58 7.75
N LYS A 115 -2.66 -13.25 8.06
CA LYS A 115 -2.85 -14.68 7.78
C LYS A 115 -2.93 -14.99 6.28
N VAL A 116 -3.23 -13.98 5.46
CA VAL A 116 -3.42 -14.12 4.01
C VAL A 116 -2.29 -13.44 3.22
N ALA A 117 -1.80 -12.31 3.73
CA ALA A 117 -0.78 -11.49 3.09
C ALA A 117 0.64 -12.00 3.34
N ASP A 118 1.45 -12.06 2.29
CA ASP A 118 2.89 -12.30 2.37
C ASP A 118 3.68 -11.05 2.78
N PHE A 119 3.11 -9.86 2.53
CA PHE A 119 3.69 -8.58 2.91
C PHE A 119 2.62 -7.49 3.11
N PHE A 120 2.96 -6.48 3.90
CA PHE A 120 2.26 -5.21 4.02
C PHE A 120 3.08 -4.09 3.40
N SER A 121 2.41 -3.15 2.75
CA SER A 121 2.98 -1.84 2.45
C SER A 121 2.08 -0.76 3.02
N PHE A 122 2.56 0.10 3.90
CA PHE A 122 1.76 1.22 4.38
C PHE A 122 1.62 2.27 3.28
N GLY A 123 0.38 2.49 2.83
CA GLY A 123 -0.02 3.62 2.00
C GLY A 123 -0.29 4.81 2.88
N THR A 124 0.77 5.41 3.42
CA THR A 124 0.66 6.42 4.47
C THR A 124 -0.05 7.70 4.03
N ASN A 125 -0.08 8.01 2.72
CA ASN A 125 -0.85 9.15 2.21
C ASN A 125 -2.35 8.96 2.46
N ASP A 126 -2.92 7.87 1.97
CA ASP A 126 -4.33 7.53 2.17
C ASP A 126 -4.62 7.23 3.65
N LEU A 127 -3.70 6.58 4.37
CA LEU A 127 -3.86 6.35 5.81
C LEU A 127 -3.93 7.66 6.61
N THR A 128 -3.07 8.64 6.31
CA THR A 128 -3.12 9.98 6.90
C THR A 128 -4.45 10.66 6.59
N GLN A 129 -4.88 10.63 5.32
CA GLN A 129 -6.14 11.22 4.89
C GLN A 129 -7.33 10.65 5.67
N MET A 130 -7.41 9.33 5.82
CA MET A 130 -8.49 8.66 6.56
C MET A 130 -8.41 8.88 8.08
N THR A 131 -7.19 9.00 8.63
CA THR A 131 -6.99 9.15 10.08
C THR A 131 -7.30 10.57 10.53
N PHE A 132 -6.90 11.58 9.75
CA PHE A 132 -7.18 12.98 10.03
C PHE A 132 -8.56 13.42 9.53
N GLY A 133 -9.11 12.73 8.53
CA GLY A 133 -10.27 13.22 7.78
C GLY A 133 -9.91 14.39 6.84
N TYR A 134 -8.68 14.43 6.34
CA TYR A 134 -8.17 15.50 5.49
C TYR A 134 -8.07 15.05 4.04
N SER A 135 -8.85 15.66 3.15
CA SER A 135 -8.63 15.53 1.72
C SER A 135 -7.30 16.19 1.35
N ARG A 136 -6.37 15.43 0.77
CA ARG A 136 -5.07 15.93 0.35
C ARG A 136 -5.17 17.07 -0.67
N ASP A 137 -6.20 17.04 -1.52
CA ASP A 137 -6.42 18.04 -2.55
C ASP A 137 -7.00 19.35 -1.97
N ASP A 138 -7.71 19.27 -0.84
CA ASP A 138 -8.43 20.41 -0.24
C ASP A 138 -7.74 20.99 0.99
N ILE A 139 -6.79 20.26 1.61
CA ILE A 139 -6.13 20.66 2.87
C ILE A 139 -5.44 22.03 2.78
N GLY A 140 -4.97 22.41 1.58
CA GLY A 140 -4.30 23.70 1.34
C GLY A 140 -5.15 24.93 1.68
N THR A 141 -6.47 24.78 1.75
CA THR A 141 -7.41 25.86 2.11
C THR A 141 -7.32 26.28 3.58
N PHE A 142 -6.83 25.42 4.48
CA PHE A 142 -6.75 25.71 5.92
C PHE A 142 -5.40 25.39 6.56
N LEU A 143 -4.56 24.57 5.92
CA LEU A 143 -3.26 24.15 6.48
C LEU A 143 -2.36 25.31 6.90
N PRO A 144 -2.22 26.43 6.13
CA PRO A 144 -1.40 27.56 6.56
C PRO A 144 -1.85 28.17 7.89
N THR A 145 -3.17 28.25 8.13
CA THR A 145 -3.74 28.73 9.39
C THR A 145 -3.43 27.79 10.54
N TYR A 146 -3.52 26.47 10.31
CA TYR A 146 -3.19 25.47 11.32
C TYR A 146 -1.72 25.50 11.72
N LEU A 147 -0.82 25.67 10.75
CA LEU A 147 0.62 25.79 11.00
C LEU A 147 0.95 27.12 11.69
N GLY A 148 0.41 28.24 11.20
CA GLY A 148 0.64 29.57 11.77
C GLY A 148 0.10 29.72 13.20
N GLY A 149 -1.00 29.02 13.52
CA GLY A 149 -1.58 28.96 14.87
C GLY A 149 -0.98 27.90 15.78
N GLY A 150 -0.02 27.09 15.31
CA GLY A 150 0.60 26.01 16.08
C GLY A 150 -0.33 24.84 16.41
N ILE A 151 -1.47 24.70 15.72
CA ILE A 151 -2.40 23.57 15.86
C ILE A 151 -1.75 22.30 15.31
N LEU A 152 -1.04 22.42 14.18
CA LEU A 152 -0.18 21.38 13.64
C LEU A 152 1.27 21.84 13.66
N ARG A 153 2.18 20.92 13.98
CA ARG A 153 3.62 21.18 14.00
C ARG A 153 4.24 21.14 12.59
N SER A 154 3.64 20.35 11.70
CA SER A 154 4.10 20.10 10.34
C SER A 154 2.93 19.67 9.46
N ASP A 155 3.11 19.74 8.15
CA ASP A 155 2.19 19.12 7.19
C ASP A 155 2.20 17.60 7.38
N PRO A 156 1.07 16.97 7.77
CA PRO A 156 1.00 15.54 8.04
C PRO A 156 1.12 14.66 6.79
N PHE A 157 1.12 15.24 5.58
CA PHE A 157 1.39 14.56 4.32
C PHE A 157 2.87 14.62 3.90
N GLN A 158 3.70 15.42 4.60
CA GLN A 158 5.14 15.51 4.37
C GLN A 158 5.93 14.81 5.47
N VAL A 159 5.51 15.00 6.72
CA VAL A 159 6.12 14.39 7.91
C VAL A 159 5.06 13.53 8.59
N LEU A 160 5.37 12.25 8.81
CA LEU A 160 4.44 11.32 9.43
C LEU A 160 4.01 11.83 10.81
N ASP A 161 2.71 11.95 11.01
CA ASP A 161 2.12 12.11 12.33
C ASP A 161 2.39 10.86 13.17
N ARG A 162 3.33 10.95 14.12
CA ARG A 162 3.69 9.83 14.99
C ARG A 162 2.61 9.51 16.03
N ASP A 163 1.77 10.48 16.40
CA ASP A 163 0.87 10.40 17.55
C ASP A 163 -0.52 9.83 17.20
N GLY A 164 -0.94 9.94 15.94
CA GLY A 164 -2.14 9.31 15.38
C GLY A 164 -1.79 8.22 14.36
N VAL A 165 -1.36 8.63 13.16
CA VAL A 165 -1.08 7.70 12.04
C VAL A 165 0.01 6.69 12.42
N GLY A 166 1.05 7.14 13.11
CA GLY A 166 2.13 6.31 13.61
C GLY A 166 1.65 5.21 14.57
N LYS A 167 0.61 5.48 15.38
CA LYS A 167 0.03 4.44 16.25
C LYS A 167 -0.61 3.32 15.45
N LEU A 168 -1.31 3.65 14.35
CA LEU A 168 -1.86 2.64 13.43
C LEU A 168 -0.76 1.83 12.77
N VAL A 169 0.31 2.49 12.30
CA VAL A 169 1.48 1.81 11.71
C VAL A 169 2.13 0.85 12.71
N LYS A 170 2.39 1.31 13.94
CA LYS A 170 3.00 0.51 15.01
C LYS A 170 2.12 -0.69 15.37
N MET A 171 0.82 -0.46 15.56
CA MET A 171 -0.15 -1.51 15.90
C MET A 171 -0.21 -2.58 14.81
N ALA A 172 -0.36 -2.16 13.56
CA ALA A 172 -0.48 -3.07 12.43
C ALA A 172 0.80 -3.87 12.17
N THR A 173 1.97 -3.24 12.33
CA THR A 173 3.26 -3.92 12.19
C THR A 173 3.43 -5.00 13.27
N ALA A 174 3.15 -4.66 14.53
CA ALA A 174 3.25 -5.60 15.64
C ALA A 174 2.26 -6.76 15.52
N ALA A 175 0.98 -6.47 15.29
CA ALA A 175 -0.08 -7.48 15.16
C ALA A 175 0.15 -8.38 13.94
N GLY A 176 0.51 -7.79 12.79
CA GLY A 176 0.77 -8.54 11.57
C GLY A 176 1.98 -9.48 11.70
N LYS A 177 3.10 -9.00 12.24
CA LYS A 177 4.29 -9.85 12.46
C LYS A 177 4.06 -10.92 13.54
N ALA A 178 3.21 -10.66 14.54
CA ALA A 178 2.84 -11.67 15.53
C ALA A 178 2.01 -12.80 14.89
N ALA A 179 1.06 -12.47 14.00
CA ALA A 179 0.24 -13.44 13.29
C ALA A 179 1.01 -14.19 12.18
N ASN A 180 1.96 -13.52 11.53
CA ASN A 180 2.83 -14.09 10.51
C ASN A 180 4.29 -13.62 10.71
N PRO A 181 5.13 -14.42 11.41
CA PRO A 181 6.54 -14.05 11.67
C PRO A 181 7.41 -13.87 10.42
N LYS A 182 6.94 -14.32 9.25
CA LYS A 182 7.65 -14.15 7.97
C LYS A 182 7.17 -12.91 7.19
N LEU A 183 6.14 -12.22 7.69
CA LEU A 183 5.56 -11.04 7.05
C LEU A 183 6.62 -9.97 6.83
N LYS A 184 6.75 -9.52 5.58
CA LYS A 184 7.52 -8.33 5.25
C LYS A 184 6.64 -7.10 5.36
N VAL A 185 7.13 -6.05 5.99
CA VAL A 185 6.40 -4.81 6.21
C VAL A 185 7.21 -3.66 5.64
N GLY A 186 6.64 -2.94 4.69
CA GLY A 186 7.23 -1.76 4.09
C GLY A 186 6.33 -0.54 4.21
N VAL A 187 6.84 0.59 3.75
CA VAL A 187 6.06 1.82 3.54
C VAL A 187 6.35 2.38 2.15
N CYS A 188 5.31 2.91 1.52
CA CYS A 188 5.42 3.63 0.26
C CYS A 188 4.80 5.03 0.39
N GLY A 189 5.30 5.97 -0.42
CA GLY A 189 4.78 7.33 -0.50
C GLY A 189 5.76 8.37 0.02
N GLU A 190 5.26 9.57 0.29
CA GLU A 190 6.11 10.74 0.57
C GLU A 190 6.88 10.58 1.88
N HIS A 191 6.26 9.98 2.90
CA HIS A 191 6.89 9.72 4.19
C HIS A 191 8.08 8.76 4.08
N GLY A 192 8.13 7.90 3.05
CA GLY A 192 9.24 6.98 2.82
C GLY A 192 10.57 7.66 2.49
N GLY A 193 10.56 8.96 2.17
CA GLY A 193 11.77 9.76 1.91
C GLY A 193 12.03 10.87 2.93
N ASP A 194 11.27 10.92 4.03
CA ASP A 194 11.44 11.93 5.09
C ASP A 194 12.28 11.34 6.25
N PRO A 195 13.46 11.91 6.59
CA PRO A 195 14.34 11.33 7.61
C PRO A 195 13.68 11.10 8.98
N SER A 196 12.79 12.00 9.42
CA SER A 196 12.06 11.85 10.69
C SER A 196 11.08 10.66 10.62
N SER A 197 10.35 10.53 9.53
CA SER A 197 9.42 9.42 9.30
C SER A 197 10.17 8.08 9.20
N ILE A 198 11.30 8.05 8.50
CA ILE A 198 12.16 6.85 8.38
C ILE A 198 12.67 6.39 9.74
N GLU A 199 13.12 7.31 10.59
CA GLU A 199 13.54 7.00 11.95
C GLU A 199 12.41 6.33 12.75
N PHE A 200 11.18 6.85 12.62
CA PHE A 200 10.02 6.23 13.23
C PHE A 200 9.74 4.83 12.68
N PHE A 201 9.71 4.66 11.36
CA PHE A 201 9.47 3.36 10.73
C PHE A 201 10.49 2.31 11.15
N ALA A 202 11.77 2.67 11.24
CA ALA A 202 12.82 1.82 11.76
C ALA A 202 12.55 1.42 13.23
N SER A 203 12.14 2.38 14.07
CA SER A 203 11.87 2.14 15.50
C SER A 203 10.69 1.19 15.77
N VAL A 204 9.75 1.07 14.82
CA VAL A 204 8.58 0.18 14.93
C VAL A 204 8.73 -1.12 14.15
N GLY A 205 9.91 -1.39 13.59
CA GLY A 205 10.24 -2.65 12.94
C GLY A 205 9.70 -2.80 11.51
N VAL A 206 9.52 -1.69 10.77
CA VAL A 206 9.31 -1.74 9.32
C VAL A 206 10.61 -2.18 8.63
N ASP A 207 10.51 -3.11 7.68
CA ASP A 207 11.66 -3.75 7.03
C ASP A 207 12.27 -2.91 5.91
N TYR A 208 11.48 -2.09 5.21
CA TYR A 208 11.97 -1.20 4.15
C TYR A 208 11.11 0.06 3.98
N VAL A 209 11.72 1.09 3.40
CA VAL A 209 11.02 2.30 2.94
C VAL A 209 11.16 2.42 1.42
N SER A 210 10.12 2.89 0.75
CA SER A 210 10.07 3.11 -0.69
C SER A 210 9.68 4.56 -0.98
N CYS A 211 10.51 5.26 -1.74
CA CYS A 211 10.35 6.67 -2.07
C CYS A 211 10.65 6.94 -3.55
N SER A 212 10.40 8.16 -4.01
CA SER A 212 10.77 8.58 -5.36
C SER A 212 12.28 8.45 -5.62
N PRO A 213 12.72 8.22 -6.87
CA PRO A 213 14.13 7.93 -7.19
C PRO A 213 15.13 8.94 -6.62
N PHE A 214 14.82 10.24 -6.72
CA PHE A 214 15.69 11.31 -6.21
C PHE A 214 15.78 11.38 -4.68
N ARG A 215 14.81 10.80 -3.97
CA ARG A 215 14.82 10.73 -2.50
C ARG A 215 15.54 9.48 -1.97
N VAL A 216 15.93 8.53 -2.83
CA VAL A 216 16.63 7.31 -2.41
C VAL A 216 17.92 7.61 -1.62
N PRO A 217 18.80 8.55 -2.03
CA PRO A 217 19.99 8.88 -1.24
C PRO A 217 19.64 9.42 0.15
N ILE A 218 18.62 10.26 0.25
CA ILE A 218 18.12 10.82 1.52
C ILE A 218 17.58 9.69 2.40
N ALA A 219 16.80 8.77 1.82
CA ALA A 219 16.21 7.66 2.55
C ALA A 219 17.28 6.71 3.10
N ARG A 220 18.32 6.42 2.31
CA ARG A 220 19.47 5.61 2.75
C ARG A 220 20.23 6.27 3.90
N LEU A 221 20.50 7.57 3.81
CA LEU A 221 21.16 8.32 4.88
C LEU A 221 20.31 8.35 6.15
N GLY A 222 19.01 8.64 6.03
CA GLY A 222 18.06 8.64 7.15
C GLY A 222 17.97 7.27 7.83
N ALA A 223 17.93 6.18 7.05
CA ALA A 223 17.92 4.81 7.58
C ALA A 223 19.23 4.48 8.34
N ALA A 224 20.38 4.89 7.81
CA ALA A 224 21.67 4.68 8.48
C ALA A 224 21.75 5.46 9.80
N GLN A 225 21.31 6.72 9.81
CA GLN A 225 21.25 7.54 11.03
C GLN A 225 20.29 6.96 12.06
N ALA A 226 19.13 6.47 11.62
CA ALA A 226 18.16 5.80 12.48
C ALA A 226 18.76 4.54 13.13
N ALA A 227 19.47 3.70 12.35
CA ALA A 227 20.13 2.51 12.88
C ALA A 227 21.20 2.85 13.94
N LEU A 228 21.99 3.91 13.72
CA LEU A 228 22.98 4.38 14.69
C LEU A 228 22.31 4.87 16.00
N LYS A 229 21.19 5.60 15.90
CA LYS A 229 20.45 6.11 17.06
C LYS A 229 19.75 4.99 17.86
N LEU A 230 19.18 4.01 17.17
CA LEU A 230 18.49 2.88 17.80
C LEU A 230 19.45 1.89 18.47
N GLY A 231 20.77 2.11 18.34
CA GLY A 231 21.79 1.26 18.96
C GLY A 231 21.79 -0.16 18.36
N SER A 232 21.43 -0.27 17.08
CA SER A 232 21.42 -1.56 16.39
C SER A 232 22.82 -2.17 16.45
N LYS A 233 22.93 -3.27 17.21
CA LYS A 233 24.07 -4.19 17.25
C LYS A 233 24.36 -4.78 15.87
#